data_AF-A0A059CCM3-F1
#
_entry.id   AF-A0A059CCM3-F1
#
_cell.length_a   1.000
_cell.length_b   1.000
_cell.length_c   1.000
_cell.angle_alpha   90.00
_cell.angle_beta   90.00
_cell.angle_gamma   90.00
#
_symmetry.space_group_name_H-M   'P 1'
#
loop_
_entity.id
_entity.type
_entity.pdbx_description
1 polymer ?
#
loop_
_entity_poly.entity_id
_entity_poly.type
_entity_poly.pdbx_seq_one_letter_code
_entity_poly.pdbx_strand_id
1 'polypeptide(L)'
;EKRRLRQCQVFIAFRGRDTRYGFAAYLYIRLVAAKIRVFYDDDTSIVGKEVGKELINAIKHCKISIPIVSPNFASSAWCLSELNYMLSCKKEKGQKILPIFYKVNPSDVQHLSPCFEKHLHRHEAFYGRDISECWKHALKEVGSFKGWESEKIANGYLLLSFT
;
A
#
# COMPACT_ATOMS: atom_id res chain seq x y z
N GLU A 1 -4.54 22.14 -5.68
CA GLU A 1 -5.01 20.76 -5.40
C GLU A 1 -5.93 20.13 -6.46
N LYS A 2 -7.16 20.61 -6.67
CA LYS A 2 -8.26 19.86 -7.35
C LYS A 2 -7.97 19.32 -8.77
N ARG A 3 -7.08 19.95 -9.54
CA ARG A 3 -6.70 19.50 -10.89
C ARG A 3 -5.78 18.26 -10.88
N ARG A 4 -4.95 18.09 -9.85
CA ARG A 4 -4.05 16.92 -9.70
C ARG A 4 -4.83 15.63 -9.43
N LEU A 5 -5.89 15.70 -8.62
CA LEU A 5 -6.71 14.55 -8.23
C LEU A 5 -7.50 13.94 -9.40
N ARG A 6 -8.11 14.77 -10.29
CA ARG A 6 -8.89 14.27 -11.44
C ARG A 6 -8.05 13.62 -12.53
N GLN A 7 -6.73 13.73 -12.45
CA GLN A 7 -5.82 13.21 -13.45
C GLN A 7 -4.98 12.04 -12.95
N CYS A 8 -5.03 11.67 -11.66
CA CYS A 8 -4.24 10.56 -11.14
C CYS A 8 -4.45 9.27 -11.94
N GLN A 9 -3.37 8.58 -12.28
CA GLN A 9 -3.40 7.27 -12.90
C GLN A 9 -3.03 6.17 -11.88
N VAL A 10 -2.03 6.45 -11.05
CA VAL A 10 -1.48 5.50 -10.07
C VAL A 10 -1.51 6.13 -8.69
N PHE A 11 -2.06 5.41 -7.72
CA PHE A 11 -1.92 5.71 -6.30
C PHE A 11 -0.86 4.79 -5.68
N ILE A 12 0.03 5.32 -4.84
CA ILE A 12 1.01 4.51 -4.09
C ILE A 12 0.78 4.73 -2.60
N ALA A 13 0.48 3.64 -1.87
CA ALA A 13 0.53 3.62 -0.40
C ALA A 13 1.79 2.90 0.04
N PHE A 14 2.47 3.45 1.04
CA PHE A 14 3.68 2.86 1.58
C PHE A 14 3.91 3.30 3.02
N ARG A 15 4.65 2.48 3.77
CA ARG A 15 5.18 2.92 5.07
C ARG A 15 6.37 3.85 4.84
N GLY A 16 6.21 5.13 5.15
CA GLY A 16 7.22 6.15 4.94
C GLY A 16 8.51 5.87 5.70
N ARG A 17 8.40 5.39 6.93
CA ARG A 17 9.56 4.97 7.74
C ARG A 17 10.41 3.88 7.06
N ASP A 18 9.80 3.02 6.25
CA ASP A 18 10.49 1.88 5.63
C ASP A 18 11.04 2.21 4.25
N THR A 19 10.33 3.04 3.47
CA THR A 19 10.56 3.12 2.02
C THR A 19 10.64 4.52 1.43
N ARG A 20 10.32 5.59 2.18
CA ARG A 20 10.23 6.97 1.66
C ARG A 20 11.45 7.39 0.86
N TYR A 21 12.62 7.39 1.48
CA TYR A 21 13.86 7.87 0.85
C TYR A 21 14.56 6.79 0.00
N GLY A 22 13.97 5.60 -0.09
CA GLY A 22 14.50 4.48 -0.84
C GLY A 22 13.57 4.06 -1.95
N PHE A 23 13.02 2.85 -1.82
CA PHE A 23 12.26 2.18 -2.88
C PHE A 23 11.04 2.99 -3.36
N ALA A 24 10.27 3.59 -2.44
CA ALA A 24 9.06 4.33 -2.82
C ALA A 24 9.40 5.61 -3.61
N ALA A 25 10.39 6.40 -3.17
CA ALA A 25 10.87 7.56 -3.93
C ALA A 25 11.37 7.16 -5.32
N TYR A 26 12.15 6.08 -5.42
CA TYR A 26 12.65 5.61 -6.71
C TYR A 26 11.51 5.21 -7.65
N LEU A 27 10.54 4.42 -7.17
CA LEU A 27 9.37 4.03 -7.96
C LEU A 27 8.58 5.26 -8.44
N TYR A 28 8.35 6.23 -7.55
CA TYR A 28 7.69 7.49 -7.91
C TYR A 28 8.43 8.23 -9.02
N ILE A 29 9.73 8.45 -8.87
CA ILE A 29 10.56 9.16 -9.85
C ILE A 29 10.51 8.45 -11.21
N ARG A 30 10.62 7.11 -11.23
CA ARG A 30 10.58 6.32 -12.47
C ARG A 30 9.24 6.38 -13.17
N LEU A 31 8.13 6.33 -12.43
CA LEU A 31 6.78 6.47 -12.99
C LEU A 31 6.55 7.88 -13.56
N VAL A 32 6.99 8.92 -12.84
CA VAL A 32 6.90 10.31 -13.32
C VAL A 32 7.77 10.53 -14.56
N ALA A 33 8.99 9.99 -14.59
CA ALA A 33 9.85 10.03 -15.78
C ALA A 33 9.21 9.34 -16.98
N ALA A 34 8.42 8.28 -16.74
CA ALA A 34 7.59 7.62 -17.76
C ALA A 34 6.29 8.39 -18.08
N LYS A 35 6.14 9.63 -17.63
CA LYS A 35 4.97 10.51 -17.82
C LYS A 35 3.66 9.95 -17.23
N ILE A 36 3.75 9.06 -16.23
CA ILE A 36 2.61 8.54 -15.49
C ILE A 36 2.28 9.51 -14.34
N ARG A 37 1.01 9.87 -14.21
CA ARG A 37 0.55 10.76 -13.13
C ARG A 37 0.32 9.96 -11.85
N VAL A 38 1.20 10.17 -10.88
CA VAL A 38 1.21 9.43 -9.61
C VAL A 38 0.73 10.31 -8.47
N PHE A 39 -0.20 9.80 -7.67
CA PHE A 39 -0.45 10.30 -6.32
C PHE A 39 0.43 9.51 -5.36
N TYR A 40 1.29 10.22 -4.63
CA TYR A 40 2.31 9.67 -3.75
C TYR A 40 1.92 10.03 -2.32
N ASP A 41 1.38 9.07 -1.55
CA ASP A 41 1.00 9.34 -0.16
C ASP A 41 2.10 8.93 0.80
N ASP A 42 2.62 9.90 1.52
CA ASP A 42 3.67 9.69 2.50
C ASP A 42 3.08 9.72 3.91
N ASP A 43 3.02 8.56 4.54
CA ASP A 43 2.31 8.31 5.80
C ASP A 43 2.78 9.11 7.03
N THR A 44 3.86 9.92 6.94
CA THR A 44 4.23 10.86 8.02
C THR A 44 3.66 12.26 7.86
N SER A 45 2.93 12.53 6.77
CA SER A 45 2.61 13.91 6.38
C SER A 45 1.25 14.41 6.88
N ILE A 46 0.43 13.59 7.53
CA ILE A 46 -1.01 13.88 7.61
C ILE A 46 -1.45 14.19 9.04
N VAL A 47 -1.15 15.43 9.45
CA VAL A 47 -1.85 16.12 10.55
C VAL A 47 -3.01 16.89 9.92
N GLY A 48 -4.23 16.33 9.89
CA GLY A 48 -5.46 17.07 9.55
C GLY A 48 -6.62 16.28 8.90
N LYS A 49 -7.86 16.64 9.24
CA LYS A 49 -9.12 16.02 8.73
C LYS A 49 -9.41 16.30 7.24
N GLU A 50 -8.89 17.40 6.70
CA GLU A 50 -9.14 17.80 5.30
C GLU A 50 -8.30 16.98 4.31
N VAL A 51 -7.08 16.63 4.69
CA VAL A 51 -6.15 15.83 3.88
C VAL A 51 -6.67 14.40 3.66
N GLY A 52 -7.34 13.82 4.67
CA GLY A 52 -7.95 12.48 4.52
C GLY A 52 -9.07 12.40 3.47
N LYS A 53 -9.85 13.47 3.30
CA LYS A 53 -10.88 13.53 2.25
C LYS A 53 -10.27 13.61 0.86
N GLU A 54 -9.20 14.39 0.71
CA GLU A 54 -8.48 14.49 -0.56
C GLU A 54 -7.78 13.18 -0.93
N LEU A 55 -7.25 12.46 0.07
CA LEU A 55 -6.63 11.16 -0.12
C LEU A 55 -7.62 10.08 -0.57
N ILE A 56 -8.74 9.93 0.14
CA ILE A 56 -9.80 8.99 -0.24
C ILE A 56 -10.31 9.32 -1.64
N ASN A 57 -10.43 10.61 -1.97
CA ASN A 57 -10.75 11.03 -3.32
C ASN A 57 -9.65 10.64 -4.32
N ALA A 58 -8.37 10.78 -4.00
CA ALA A 58 -7.28 10.34 -4.88
C ALA A 58 -7.42 8.84 -5.21
N ILE A 59 -7.49 7.98 -4.18
CA ILE A 59 -7.62 6.53 -4.33
C ILE A 59 -8.82 6.19 -5.23
N LYS A 60 -9.96 6.87 -5.03
CA LYS A 60 -11.19 6.67 -5.80
C LYS A 60 -11.10 7.05 -7.28
N HIS A 61 -10.16 7.91 -7.68
CA HIS A 61 -10.03 8.39 -9.06
C HIS A 61 -8.87 7.75 -9.83
N CYS A 62 -7.83 7.27 -9.14
CA CYS A 62 -6.73 6.57 -9.79
C CYS A 62 -7.22 5.24 -10.40
N LYS A 63 -6.59 4.78 -11.50
CA LYS A 63 -6.96 3.52 -12.17
C LYS A 63 -6.22 2.31 -11.59
N ILE A 64 -5.07 2.57 -10.97
CA ILE A 64 -4.17 1.57 -10.41
C ILE A 64 -3.79 2.02 -9.00
N SER A 65 -3.77 1.08 -8.07
CA SER A 65 -3.25 1.27 -6.72
C SER A 65 -2.09 0.30 -6.49
N ILE A 66 -0.99 0.81 -5.94
CA ILE A 66 0.23 0.07 -5.63
C ILE A 66 0.46 0.16 -4.12
N PRO A 67 0.01 -0.83 -3.33
CA PRO A 67 0.44 -0.97 -1.95
C PRO A 67 1.86 -1.54 -1.91
N ILE A 68 2.81 -0.79 -1.36
CA ILE A 68 4.16 -1.25 -1.05
C ILE A 68 4.13 -1.78 0.39
N VAL A 69 3.84 -3.07 0.53
CA VAL A 69 3.74 -3.75 1.82
C VAL A 69 5.15 -4.07 2.32
N SER A 70 5.56 -3.41 3.40
CA SER A 70 6.87 -3.52 4.05
C SER A 70 6.74 -4.10 5.48
N PRO A 71 7.85 -4.42 6.17
CA PRO A 71 7.79 -5.07 7.49
C PRO A 71 6.98 -4.30 8.53
N ASN A 72 6.99 -2.96 8.49
CA ASN A 72 6.24 -2.11 9.42
C ASN A 72 4.97 -1.54 8.79
N PHE A 73 4.50 -2.03 7.64
CA PHE A 73 3.30 -1.49 6.97
C PHE A 73 2.08 -1.47 7.90
N ALA A 74 1.81 -2.60 8.57
CA ALA A 74 0.69 -2.72 9.51
C ALA A 74 0.85 -1.89 10.80
N SER A 75 2.04 -1.33 11.07
CA SER A 75 2.22 -0.42 12.21
C SER A 75 1.45 0.90 12.05
N SER A 76 1.10 1.27 10.82
CA SER A 76 0.36 2.50 10.50
C SER A 76 -1.12 2.19 10.25
N ALA A 77 -1.98 2.68 11.13
CA ALA A 77 -3.44 2.64 10.94
C ALA A 77 -3.86 3.33 9.64
N TRP A 78 -3.10 4.33 9.21
CA TRP A 78 -3.30 5.01 7.94
C TRP A 78 -3.08 4.06 6.76
N CYS A 79 -1.91 3.40 6.70
CA CYS A 79 -1.61 2.45 5.62
C CYS A 79 -2.64 1.31 5.53
N LEU A 80 -3.12 0.82 6.68
CA LEU A 80 -4.18 -0.18 6.73
C LEU A 80 -5.53 0.35 6.22
N SER A 81 -5.86 1.59 6.56
CA SER A 81 -7.07 2.26 6.07
C SER A 81 -7.00 2.49 4.57
N GLU A 82 -5.87 2.98 4.05
CA GLU A 82 -5.63 3.16 2.62
C GLU A 82 -5.79 1.84 1.87
N LEU A 83 -5.16 0.76 2.35
CA LEU A 83 -5.28 -0.57 1.76
C LEU A 83 -6.74 -1.02 1.67
N ASN A 84 -7.49 -0.85 2.77
CA ASN A 84 -8.91 -1.19 2.80
C ASN A 84 -9.70 -0.39 1.74
N TYR A 85 -9.44 0.92 1.62
CA TYR A 85 -10.07 1.75 0.59
C TYR A 85 -9.70 1.34 -0.85
N MET A 86 -8.45 0.91 -1.09
CA MET A 86 -8.04 0.39 -2.39
C MET A 86 -8.83 -0.87 -2.75
N LEU A 87 -8.96 -1.82 -1.82
CA LEU A 87 -9.70 -3.07 -2.03
C LEU A 87 -11.19 -2.80 -2.27
N SER A 88 -11.79 -1.86 -1.53
CA SER A 88 -13.15 -1.40 -1.83
C SER A 88 -13.25 -0.82 -3.25
N CYS A 89 -12.30 0.03 -3.68
CA CYS A 89 -12.29 0.58 -5.03
C CYS A 89 -12.07 -0.49 -6.11
N LYS A 90 -11.27 -1.53 -5.84
CA LYS A 90 -11.14 -2.69 -6.72
C LYS A 90 -12.48 -3.39 -6.91
N LYS A 91 -13.21 -3.65 -5.81
CA LYS A 91 -14.51 -4.34 -5.83
C LYS A 91 -15.60 -3.50 -6.51
N GLU A 92 -15.69 -2.22 -6.17
CA GLU A 92 -16.77 -1.34 -6.63
C GLU A 92 -16.53 -0.75 -8.02
N LYS A 93 -15.28 -0.52 -8.41
CA LYS A 93 -14.92 0.25 -9.62
C LYS A 93 -13.98 -0.48 -10.57
N GLY A 94 -13.60 -1.73 -10.25
CA GLY A 94 -12.66 -2.50 -11.07
C GLY A 94 -11.23 -1.93 -11.09
N GLN A 95 -10.85 -1.13 -10.08
CA GLN A 95 -9.49 -0.62 -9.94
C GLN A 95 -8.48 -1.78 -9.89
N LYS A 96 -7.34 -1.65 -10.57
CA LYS A 96 -6.26 -2.66 -10.49
C LYS A 96 -5.43 -2.43 -9.23
N ILE A 97 -5.15 -3.52 -8.51
CA ILE A 97 -4.21 -3.51 -7.39
C ILE A 97 -2.99 -4.31 -7.79
N LEU A 98 -1.82 -3.68 -7.65
CA LEU A 98 -0.53 -4.22 -8.05
C LEU A 98 0.41 -4.17 -6.84
N PRO A 99 0.36 -5.18 -5.93
CA PRO A 99 1.13 -5.13 -4.70
C PRO A 99 2.63 -5.33 -4.95
N ILE A 100 3.43 -4.61 -4.16
CA ILE A 100 4.86 -4.83 -4.04
C ILE A 100 5.13 -5.26 -2.61
N PHE A 101 5.70 -6.45 -2.46
CA PHE A 101 6.12 -7.02 -1.19
C PHE A 101 7.59 -6.65 -0.97
N TYR A 102 7.79 -5.56 -0.22
CA TYR A 102 9.12 -5.00 0.04
C TYR A 102 9.70 -5.61 1.31
N LYS A 103 10.73 -6.45 1.16
CA LYS A 103 11.42 -7.14 2.27
C LYS A 103 10.49 -7.95 3.17
N VAL A 104 9.40 -8.47 2.60
CA VAL A 104 8.44 -9.37 3.25
C VAL A 104 8.04 -10.46 2.28
N ASN A 105 7.72 -11.64 2.79
CA ASN A 105 7.13 -12.70 1.98
C ASN A 105 5.61 -12.44 1.84
N PRO A 106 5.01 -12.56 0.63
CA PRO A 106 3.56 -12.46 0.45
C PRO A 106 2.78 -13.40 1.38
N SER A 107 3.32 -14.58 1.66
CA SER A 107 2.74 -15.56 2.59
C SER A 107 2.66 -15.03 4.02
N ASP A 108 3.68 -14.30 4.48
CA ASP A 108 3.67 -13.65 5.80
C ASP A 108 2.59 -12.58 5.90
N VAL A 109 2.27 -11.89 4.79
CA VAL A 109 1.19 -10.92 4.73
C VAL A 109 -0.17 -11.65 4.68
N GLN A 110 -0.30 -12.66 3.82
CA GLN A 110 -1.54 -13.41 3.61
C GLN A 110 -1.98 -14.17 4.86
N HIS A 111 -1.05 -14.74 5.60
CA HIS A 111 -1.33 -15.52 6.80
C HIS A 111 -1.13 -14.74 8.09
N LEU A 112 -0.81 -13.44 8.00
CA LEU A 112 -0.52 -12.58 9.13
C LEU A 112 0.53 -13.20 10.05
N SER A 113 1.80 -13.12 9.64
CA SER A 113 2.90 -13.55 10.51
C SER A 113 2.87 -12.79 11.85
N PRO A 114 3.56 -13.29 12.89
CA PRO A 114 3.51 -12.69 14.22
C PRO A 114 3.81 -11.18 14.27
N CYS A 115 4.60 -10.65 13.33
CA CYS A 115 4.85 -9.21 13.25
C CYS A 115 3.60 -8.41 12.82
N PHE A 116 2.85 -8.89 11.82
CA PHE A 116 1.60 -8.27 11.39
C PHE A 116 0.52 -8.38 12.47
N GLU A 117 0.36 -9.56 13.07
CA GLU A 117 -0.61 -9.77 14.15
C GLU A 117 -0.34 -8.86 15.36
N LYS A 118 0.92 -8.71 15.76
CA LYS A 118 1.32 -7.81 16.85
C LYS A 118 0.87 -6.37 16.60
N HIS A 119 0.97 -5.89 15.37
CA HIS A 119 0.52 -4.54 15.02
C HIS A 119 -1.01 -4.43 15.03
N LEU A 120 -1.71 -5.44 14.48
CA LEU A 120 -3.17 -5.48 14.48
C LEU A 120 -3.77 -5.56 15.89
N HIS A 121 -3.18 -6.35 16.78
CA HIS A 121 -3.61 -6.42 18.19
C HIS A 121 -3.46 -5.08 18.91
N ARG A 122 -2.37 -4.34 18.63
CA ARG A 122 -2.20 -2.98 19.17
C ARG A 122 -3.32 -2.06 18.69
N HIS A 123 -3.65 -2.13 17.40
CA HIS A 123 -4.72 -1.32 16.82
C HIS A 123 -6.11 -1.66 17.34
N GLU A 124 -6.40 -2.94 17.61
CA GLU A 124 -7.68 -3.37 18.19
C GLU A 124 -8.00 -2.63 19.50
N ALA A 125 -6.98 -2.36 20.33
CA ALA A 125 -7.15 -1.60 21.56
C ALA A 125 -7.54 -0.12 21.35
N PHE A 126 -7.17 0.48 20.21
CA PHE A 126 -7.42 1.91 19.93
C PHE A 126 -8.62 2.14 19.01
N TYR A 127 -8.85 1.24 18.05
CA TYR A 127 -9.85 1.38 16.99
C TYR A 127 -11.00 0.37 17.12
N GLY A 128 -10.89 -0.59 18.04
CA GLY A 128 -11.89 -1.63 18.25
C GLY A 128 -11.71 -2.84 17.33
N ARG A 129 -12.40 -3.92 17.70
CA ARG A 129 -12.32 -5.22 17.03
C ARG A 129 -12.77 -5.18 15.58
N ASP A 130 -13.90 -4.53 15.30
CA ASP A 130 -14.48 -4.52 13.96
C ASP A 130 -13.53 -3.91 12.93
N ILE A 131 -12.89 -2.79 13.28
CA ILE A 131 -11.89 -2.13 12.41
C ILE A 131 -10.65 -3.02 12.25
N SER A 132 -10.17 -3.63 13.32
CA SER A 132 -9.04 -4.57 13.28
C SER A 132 -9.32 -5.78 12.37
N GLU A 133 -10.52 -6.34 12.42
CA GLU A 133 -10.94 -7.44 11.54
C GLU A 133 -11.01 -7.03 10.07
N CYS A 134 -11.50 -5.81 9.77
CA CYS A 134 -11.43 -5.28 8.40
C CYS A 134 -9.97 -5.19 7.90
N TRP A 135 -9.05 -4.70 8.73
CA TRP A 135 -7.64 -4.59 8.36
C TRP A 135 -6.95 -5.95 8.23
N LYS A 136 -7.29 -6.92 9.08
CA LYS A 136 -6.88 -8.32 8.93
C LYS A 136 -7.30 -8.84 7.57
N HIS A 137 -8.59 -8.72 7.23
CA HIS A 137 -9.09 -9.18 5.94
C HIS A 137 -8.38 -8.50 4.77
N ALA A 138 -8.18 -7.18 4.83
CA ALA A 138 -7.48 -6.43 3.79
C ALA A 138 -6.04 -6.92 3.55
N LEU A 139 -5.28 -7.18 4.62
CA LEU A 139 -3.94 -7.74 4.53
C LEU A 139 -3.95 -9.16 3.95
N LYS A 140 -4.86 -10.02 4.41
CA LYS A 140 -4.99 -11.39 3.88
C LYS A 140 -5.31 -11.38 2.38
N GLU A 141 -6.25 -10.52 1.98
CA GLU A 141 -6.67 -10.39 0.59
C GLU A 141 -5.53 -9.88 -0.30
N VAL A 142 -4.84 -8.80 0.09
CA VAL A 142 -3.72 -8.28 -0.73
C VAL A 142 -2.54 -9.24 -0.76
N GLY A 143 -2.28 -9.98 0.33
CA GLY A 143 -1.25 -11.01 0.39
C GLY A 143 -1.49 -12.17 -0.59
N SER A 144 -2.75 -12.45 -0.92
CA SER A 144 -3.12 -13.47 -1.92
C SER A 144 -2.93 -13.04 -3.38
N PHE A 145 -2.73 -11.74 -3.62
CA PHE A 145 -2.58 -11.23 -4.99
C PHE A 145 -1.18 -11.50 -5.53
N LYS A 146 -1.10 -11.77 -6.84
CA LYS A 146 0.18 -11.77 -7.55
C LYS A 146 0.79 -10.37 -7.49
N GLY A 147 2.06 -10.31 -7.10
CA GLY A 147 2.82 -9.06 -6.97
C GLY A 147 4.31 -9.28 -7.17
N TRP A 148 5.10 -8.25 -6.88
CA TRP A 148 6.56 -8.30 -6.96
C TRP A 148 7.17 -8.38 -5.57
N GLU A 149 8.06 -9.34 -5.36
CA GLU A 149 8.85 -9.50 -4.13
C GLU A 149 10.22 -8.84 -4.33
N SER A 150 10.58 -7.85 -3.50
CA SER A 150 11.83 -7.08 -3.68
C SER A 150 13.09 -7.94 -3.58
N GLU A 151 13.03 -9.02 -2.80
CA GLU A 151 14.16 -9.93 -2.59
C GLU A 151 14.32 -10.96 -3.71
N LYS A 152 13.33 -11.09 -4.61
CA LYS A 152 13.38 -12.04 -5.73
C LYS A 152 13.58 -11.35 -7.08
N ILE A 153 13.56 -10.01 -7.11
CA ILE A 153 13.56 -9.26 -8.37
C ILE A 153 14.62 -8.15 -8.31
N ALA A 154 15.57 -8.20 -9.24
CA ALA A 154 16.54 -7.14 -9.46
C ALA A 154 16.35 -6.58 -10.88
N ASN A 155 16.20 -5.26 -11.01
CA ASN A 155 16.02 -4.57 -12.29
C ASN A 155 14.89 -5.13 -13.18
N GLY A 156 13.83 -5.69 -12.58
CA GLY A 156 12.70 -6.26 -13.32
C GLY A 156 12.91 -7.71 -13.79
N TYR A 157 14.04 -8.33 -13.46
CA TYR A 157 14.32 -9.73 -13.72
C TYR A 157 14.21 -10.54 -12.43
N LEU A 158 13.59 -11.71 -12.51
CA LEU A 158 13.64 -12.71 -11.44
C LEU A 158 15.11 -13.06 -11.20
N LEU A 159 15.56 -12.95 -9.94
CA LEU A 159 16.78 -13.56 -9.48
C LEU A 159 16.55 -15.06 -9.54
N LEU A 160 16.85 -15.68 -10.69
CA LEU A 160 16.86 -17.12 -10.82
C LEU A 160 17.83 -17.65 -9.75
N SER A 161 17.28 -18.32 -8.74
CA SER A 161 18.06 -19.14 -7.84
C SER A 161 18.64 -20.28 -8.68
N PHE A 162 19.92 -20.16 -9.05
CA PHE A 162 20.70 -21.33 -9.40
C PHE A 162 20.85 -22.15 -8.12
N THR A 163 19.99 -23.15 -7.96
CA THR A 163 20.18 -24.28 -7.04
C THR A 163 19.80 -25.53 -7.78
#